data_AF-A0A2M7I2Z6-F1
#
_entry.id   AF-A0A2M7I2Z6-F1
#
_cell.length_a   1.000
_cell.length_b   1.000
_cell.length_c   1.000
_cell.angle_alpha   90.00
_cell.angle_beta   90.00
_cell.angle_gamma   90.00
#
_symmetry.space_group_name_H-M   'P 1'
#
loop_
_entity.id
_entity.type
_entity.pdbx_description
1 polymer ?
#
loop_
_entity_poly.entity_id
_entity_poly.type
_entity_poly.pdbx_seq_one_letter_code
_entity_poly.pdbx_strand_id
1 'polypeptide(L)'
;MDLFKLIKDIADFIWGPQMLVFILGSGVYFSLRLKGIQFGKFTQAFRELKKSKTTTGEGNISPYQALMSALSGMVGNGNIAGVATAIVVGGPGSIFWMWISAL
;
A
#
# COMPACT_ATOMS: atom_id res chain seq x y z
N MET A 1 3.25 5.73 38.83
CA MET A 1 2.98 5.03 37.56
C MET A 1 3.60 5.89 36.47
N ASP A 2 4.77 5.50 35.98
CA ASP A 2 5.57 6.36 35.11
C ASP A 2 4.82 6.66 33.81
N LEU A 3 4.63 7.94 33.49
CA LEU A 3 4.04 8.41 32.24
C LEU A 3 4.70 7.73 31.02
N PHE A 4 6.00 7.49 31.11
CA PHE A 4 6.75 6.77 30.09
C PHE A 4 6.26 5.34 29.86
N LYS A 5 5.89 4.63 30.93
CA LYS A 5 5.35 3.27 30.85
C LYS A 5 3.97 3.28 30.19
N LEU A 6 3.11 4.23 30.57
CA LEU A 6 1.80 4.40 29.94
C LEU A 6 1.91 4.71 28.43
N ILE A 7 2.81 5.62 28.04
CA ILE A 7 3.04 5.95 26.63
C ILE A 7 3.53 4.73 25.86
N LYS A 8 4.45 3.96 26.45
CA LYS A 8 4.98 2.74 25.82
C LYS A 8 3.91 1.68 25.63
N ASP A 9 3.09 1.42 26.65
CA ASP A 9 2.03 0.41 26.57
C ASP A 9 0.99 0.78 25.49
N ILE A 10 0.65 2.07 25.36
CA ILE A 10 -0.25 2.56 24.30
C ILE A 10 0.42 2.43 22.92
N ALA A 11 1.69 2.79 22.80
CA ALA A 11 2.43 2.68 21.54
C ALA A 11 2.52 1.22 21.08
N ASP A 12 2.88 0.30 21.97
CA ASP A 12 2.98 -1.13 21.65
C ASP A 12 1.61 -1.72 21.27
N PHE A 13 0.52 -1.22 21.85
CA PHE A 13 -0.84 -1.62 21.48
C PHE A 13 -1.25 -1.09 20.10
N ILE A 14 -0.92 0.16 19.77
CA ILE A 14 -1.29 0.77 18.48
C ILE A 14 -0.43 0.20 17.35
N TRP A 15 0.90 0.20 17.51
CA TRP A 15 1.86 -0.23 16.50
C TRP A 15 2.05 -1.76 16.46
N GLY A 16 1.36 -2.48 17.34
CA GLY A 16 1.36 -3.93 17.40
C GLY A 16 0.57 -4.59 16.25
N PRO A 17 0.28 -5.90 16.37
CA PRO A 17 -0.46 -6.65 15.36
C PRO A 17 -1.86 -6.09 15.05
N GLN A 18 -2.44 -5.29 15.94
CA GLN A 18 -3.73 -4.63 15.80
C GLN A 18 -3.75 -3.71 14.56
N MET A 19 -2.71 -2.90 14.35
CA MET A 19 -2.61 -2.03 13.17
C MET A 19 -2.60 -2.86 11.88
N LEU A 20 -1.86 -3.97 11.85
CA LEU A 20 -1.81 -4.85 10.68
C LEU A 20 -3.20 -5.43 10.37
N VAL A 21 -3.94 -5.85 11.40
CA VAL A 21 -5.31 -6.36 11.25
C VAL A 21 -6.24 -5.28 10.69
N PHE A 22 -6.13 -4.03 11.16
CA PHE A 22 -6.96 -2.94 10.63
C PHE A 22 -6.63 -2.59 9.18
N ILE A 23 -5.35 -2.52 8.82
CA ILE A 23 -4.93 -2.22 7.45
C ILE A 23 -5.38 -3.32 6.50
N LEU A 24 -5.01 -4.58 6.78
CA LEU A 24 -5.40 -5.72 5.93
C LEU A 24 -6.91 -5.92 5.93
N GLY A 25 -7.56 -5.77 7.09
CA GLY A 25 -9.02 -5.88 7.22
C GLY A 25 -9.75 -4.81 6.41
N SER A 26 -9.27 -3.57 6.40
CA SER A 26 -9.84 -2.51 5.56
C SER A 26 -9.65 -2.80 4.07
N GLY A 27 -8.49 -3.32 3.68
CA GLY A 27 -8.22 -3.76 2.30
C GLY A 27 -9.23 -4.81 1.86
N VAL A 28 -9.33 -5.91 2.61
CA VAL A 28 -10.30 -7.00 2.34
C VAL A 28 -11.74 -6.47 2.32
N TYR A 29 -12.11 -5.62 3.27
CA TYR A 29 -13.44 -5.02 3.33
C TYR A 29 -13.76 -4.22 2.06
N PHE A 30 -12.85 -3.35 1.61
CA PHE A 30 -13.04 -2.57 0.40
C PHE A 30 -13.01 -3.43 -0.86
N SER A 31 -12.11 -4.42 -0.93
CA SER A 31 -12.07 -5.39 -2.03
C SER A 31 -13.39 -6.13 -2.18
N LEU A 32 -13.99 -6.60 -1.09
CA LEU A 32 -15.29 -7.27 -1.12
C LEU A 32 -16.42 -6.30 -1.48
N ARG A 33 -16.46 -5.11 -0.86
CA ARG A 33 -17.49 -4.09 -1.11
C ARG A 33 -17.47 -3.58 -2.55
N LEU A 34 -16.28 -3.47 -3.15
CA LEU A 34 -16.06 -3.05 -4.54
C LEU A 34 -16.13 -4.22 -5.53
N LYS A 35 -16.46 -5.43 -5.08
CA LYS A 35 -16.56 -6.66 -5.89
C LYS A 35 -15.27 -6.99 -6.64
N GLY A 36 -14.12 -6.78 -6.00
CA GLY A 36 -12.80 -7.08 -6.58
C GLY A 36 -12.48 -6.20 -7.79
N ILE A 37 -12.83 -4.91 -7.73
CA ILE A 37 -12.63 -3.96 -8.83
C ILE A 37 -11.18 -3.93 -9.34
N GLN A 38 -10.20 -4.19 -8.47
CA GLN A 38 -8.79 -4.32 -8.83
C GLN A 38 -8.57 -5.40 -9.89
N PHE A 39 -9.26 -6.54 -9.83
CA PHE A 39 -9.09 -7.62 -10.80
C PHE A 39 -9.73 -7.29 -12.15
N GLY A 40 -10.92 -6.67 -12.14
CA GLY A 40 -11.66 -6.38 -13.37
C GLY A 40 -11.21 -5.11 -14.10
N LYS A 41 -10.78 -4.07 -13.37
CA LYS A 41 -10.45 -2.76 -13.95
C LYS A 41 -8.96 -2.47 -14.08
N PHE A 42 -8.06 -3.31 -13.55
CA PHE A 42 -6.62 -3.06 -13.65
C PHE A 42 -6.14 -2.89 -15.10
N THR A 43 -6.53 -3.79 -16.00
CA THR A 43 -6.17 -3.70 -17.42
C THR A 43 -6.77 -2.47 -18.10
N GLN A 44 -8.01 -2.12 -17.75
CA GLN A 44 -8.67 -0.93 -18.28
C GLN A 44 -7.96 0.34 -17.79
N ALA A 45 -7.65 0.45 -16.50
CA ALA A 45 -6.93 1.57 -15.92
C ALA A 45 -5.58 1.78 -16.60
N PHE A 46 -4.82 0.71 -16.83
CA PHE A 46 -3.54 0.79 -17.53
C PHE A 46 -3.68 1.22 -19.00
N ARG A 47 -4.75 0.80 -19.69
CA ARG A 47 -5.07 1.25 -21.04
C ARG A 47 -5.40 2.74 -21.08
N GLU A 48 -6.19 3.23 -20.12
CA GLU A 48 -6.53 4.65 -20.04
C GLU A 48 -5.33 5.51 -19.65
N LEU A 49 -4.45 5.04 -18.77
CA LEU A 49 -3.17 5.69 -18.45
C LEU A 49 -2.26 5.85 -19.67
N LYS A 50 -2.19 4.83 -20.55
CA LYS A 50 -1.40 4.89 -21.79
C LYS A 50 -1.97 5.87 -22.82
N LYS A 51 -3.29 6.02 -22.87
CA LYS A 51 -4.00 6.94 -23.78
C LYS A 51 -3.96 8.38 -23.29
N SER A 52 -4.07 8.61 -21.99
CA SER A 52 -4.13 9.94 -21.35
C SER A 52 -2.74 10.55 -21.12
N LYS A 53 -1.98 10.73 -22.21
CA LYS A 53 -0.70 11.46 -22.17
C LYS A 53 -0.88 12.99 -22.10
N THR A 54 -2.08 13.47 -22.40
CA THR A 54 -2.45 14.89 -22.36
C THR A 54 -3.37 15.19 -21.19
N THR A 55 -3.24 16.40 -20.63
CA THR A 55 -4.15 16.91 -19.62
C THR A 55 -5.57 16.98 -20.18
N THR A 56 -6.50 16.26 -19.58
CA THR A 56 -7.92 16.26 -19.96
C THR A 56 -8.75 16.51 -18.70
N GLY A 57 -9.48 17.63 -18.67
CA GLY A 57 -10.22 18.12 -17.48
C GLY A 57 -9.53 19.26 -16.73
N GLU A 58 -10.01 19.59 -15.53
CA GLU A 58 -9.55 20.71 -14.68
C GLU A 58 -8.17 20.50 -14.02
N GLY A 59 -7.54 19.33 -14.19
CA GLY A 59 -6.26 19.00 -13.55
C GLY A 59 -5.07 19.69 -14.22
N ASN A 60 -4.01 19.97 -13.46
CA ASN A 60 -2.76 20.58 -13.99
C ASN A 60 -1.74 19.57 -14.53
N ILE A 61 -1.94 18.27 -14.27
CA ILE A 61 -1.04 17.19 -14.67
C ILE A 61 -1.81 16.06 -15.34
N SER A 62 -1.17 15.34 -16.26
CA SER A 62 -1.80 14.18 -16.89
C SER A 62 -1.94 13.02 -15.90
N PRO A 63 -2.91 12.10 -16.09
CA PRO A 63 -3.05 10.91 -15.24
C PRO A 63 -1.77 10.06 -15.16
N TYR A 64 -1.01 10.01 -16.25
CA TYR A 64 0.31 9.37 -16.27
C TYR A 64 1.32 10.08 -15.36
N GLN A 65 1.38 11.42 -15.39
CA GLN A 65 2.25 12.20 -14.51
C GLN A 65 1.85 12.06 -13.04
N ALA A 66 0.55 12.05 -12.73
CA ALA A 66 0.05 11.80 -11.38
C ALA A 66 0.48 10.43 -10.85
N LEU A 67 0.35 9.38 -11.68
CA LEU A 67 0.82 8.04 -11.32
C LEU A 67 2.32 8.00 -11.08
N MET A 68 3.12 8.60 -11.97
CA MET A 68 4.58 8.63 -11.81
C MET A 68 5.02 9.40 -10.56
N SER A 69 4.32 10.48 -10.22
CA SER A 69 4.56 11.23 -8.98
C SER A 69 4.27 10.36 -7.74
N ALA A 70 3.14 9.66 -7.71
CA ALA A 70 2.80 8.75 -6.62
C ALA A 70 3.80 7.59 -6.50
N LEU A 71 4.19 6.97 -7.63
CA LEU A 71 5.17 5.89 -7.67
C LEU A 71 6.55 6.36 -7.18
N SER A 72 6.98 7.57 -7.55
CA SER A 72 8.24 8.14 -7.08
C SER A 72 8.29 8.28 -5.56
N GLY A 73 7.14 8.53 -4.90
CA GLY A 73 7.07 8.59 -3.43
C GLY A 73 7.12 7.21 -2.77
N MET A 74 6.75 6.16 -3.50
CA MET A 74 6.71 4.79 -2.98
C MET A 74 7.96 3.97 -3.35
N VAL A 75 8.70 4.29 -4.41
CA VAL A 75 9.90 3.52 -4.79
C VAL A 75 11.15 4.19 -4.21
N GLY A 76 11.84 3.49 -3.31
CA GLY A 76 13.08 3.99 -2.72
C GLY A 76 13.85 2.95 -1.91
N ASN A 77 15.03 3.34 -1.43
CA ASN A 77 15.93 2.46 -0.67
C ASN A 77 15.26 1.82 0.55
N GLY A 78 14.36 2.54 1.22
CA GLY A 78 13.61 2.04 2.38
C GLY A 78 12.74 0.82 2.05
N ASN A 79 12.12 0.80 0.87
CA ASN A 79 11.31 -0.35 0.45
C ASN A 79 12.18 -1.55 0.06
N ILE A 80 13.34 -1.32 -0.55
CA ILE A 80 14.29 -2.40 -0.86
C ILE A 80 14.85 -3.02 0.42
N ALA A 81 15.31 -2.19 1.36
CA ALA A 81 15.80 -2.62 2.65
C ALA A 81 14.70 -3.33 3.46
N GLY A 82 13.48 -2.80 3.46
CA GLY A 82 12.34 -3.39 4.14
C GLY A 82 11.98 -4.79 3.61
N VAL A 83 11.96 -4.98 2.29
CA VAL A 83 11.76 -6.30 1.68
C VAL A 83 12.90 -7.25 2.06
N ALA A 84 14.15 -6.79 2.02
CA ALA A 84 15.30 -7.62 2.41
C ALA A 84 15.21 -8.05 3.88
N THR A 85 14.90 -7.13 4.80
CA THR A 85 14.68 -7.44 6.22
C THR A 85 13.52 -8.40 6.42
N ALA A 86 12.41 -8.23 5.71
CA ALA A 86 11.25 -9.12 5.78
C ALA A 86 11.61 -10.55 5.34
N ILE A 87 12.42 -10.70 4.29
CA ILE A 87 12.88 -12.01 3.82
C ILE A 87 13.87 -12.63 4.81
N VAL A 88 14.80 -11.85 5.35
CA VAL A 88 15.81 -12.35 6.30
C VAL A 88 15.14 -12.79 7.62
N VAL A 89 14.19 -12.02 8.14
CA VAL A 89 13.53 -12.29 9.42
C VAL A 89 12.38 -13.28 9.27
N GLY A 90 11.56 -13.15 8.23
CA GLY A 90 10.35 -13.95 8.01
C GLY A 90 10.49 -15.10 7.02
N GLY A 91 11.68 -15.27 6.42
CA GLY A 91 11.93 -16.26 5.38
C GLY A 91 11.31 -15.88 4.02
N PRO A 92 11.48 -16.74 3.00
CA PRO A 92 11.00 -16.46 1.64
C PRO A 92 9.47 -16.37 1.53
N GLY A 93 8.73 -16.94 2.48
CA GLY A 93 7.26 -16.85 2.54
C GLY A 93 6.72 -15.44 2.78
N SER A 94 7.56 -14.51 3.24
CA SER A 94 7.20 -13.09 3.39
C SER A 94 6.72 -12.46 2.07
N ILE A 95 7.31 -12.83 0.93
CA ILE A 95 6.95 -12.29 -0.39
C ILE A 95 5.49 -12.58 -0.73
N PHE A 96 5.01 -13.79 -0.41
CA PHE A 96 3.62 -14.18 -0.64
C PHE A 96 2.65 -13.26 0.13
N TRP A 97 2.96 -12.98 1.39
CA TRP A 97 2.15 -12.07 2.22
C TRP A 97 2.21 -10.62 1.75
N MET A 98 3.37 -10.17 1.23
CA MET A 98 3.48 -8.85 0.64
C MET A 98 2.55 -8.70 -0.58
N TRP A 99 2.47 -9.71 -1.45
CA TRP A 99 1.53 -9.69 -2.57
C TRP A 99 0.08 -9.68 -2.11
N ILE A 100 -0.29 -10.52 -1.12
CA ILE A 100 -1.65 -10.50 -0.56
C ILE A 100 -1.99 -9.13 0.00
N SER A 101 -1.06 -8.48 0.70
CA SER A 101 -1.29 -7.15 1.27
C SER A 101 -1.45 -6.04 0.22
N ALA A 102 -0.96 -6.26 -1.00
CA ALA A 102 -1.02 -5.31 -2.10
C ALA A 102 -2.25 -5.48 -3.01
N LEU A 103 -3.03 -6.57 -2.84
CA LEU A 103 -4.25 -6.88 -3.60
C LEU A 103 -5.47 -6.11 -3.06
#